data_AF-K2DT06-F1
#
_entry.id   AF-K2DT06-F1
#
_cell.length_a   1.000
_cell.length_b   1.000
_cell.length_c   1.000
_cell.angle_alpha   90.00
_cell.angle_beta   90.00
_cell.angle_gamma   90.00
#
_symmetry.space_group_name_H-M   'P 1'
#
loop_
_entity.id
_entity.type
_entity.pdbx_description
1 polymer ?
#
loop_
_entity_poly.entity_id
_entity_poly.type
_entity_poly.pdbx_seq_one_letter_code
_entity_poly.pdbx_strand_id
1 'polypeptide(L)'
;MKPYLEYAKTLKTEASDVIEIAKKIQAYINKNLVSEVYHPCSILESRFTPGEIAFALKMRSCGAVTNIASEMLRHIGYKVKKVHGTTPASPDHAWIKVEDGNKKWVSLDLSQEEMTDLKSHVEIADCAEWEEINDILLKTHLRFISESKD
;
A
#
# COMPACT_ATOMS: atom_id res chain seq x y z
N MET A 1 19.23 -8.76 2.21
CA MET A 1 17.92 -9.10 1.61
C MET A 1 16.85 -8.73 2.63
N LYS A 2 15.80 -8.01 2.23
CA LYS A 2 14.87 -7.36 3.16
C LYS A 2 14.04 -8.40 3.95
N PRO A 3 13.87 -8.31 5.28
CA PRO A 3 13.21 -9.35 6.09
C PRO A 3 11.79 -9.71 5.65
N TYR A 4 10.99 -8.71 5.26
CA TYR A 4 9.62 -8.95 4.78
C TYR A 4 9.57 -9.65 3.42
N LEU A 5 10.60 -9.51 2.57
CA LEU A 5 10.69 -10.25 1.31
C LEU A 5 11.01 -11.72 1.55
N GLU A 6 11.82 -12.04 2.57
CA GLU A 6 12.05 -13.43 2.96
C GLU A 6 10.77 -14.11 3.45
N TYR A 7 9.96 -13.39 4.25
CA TYR A 7 8.64 -13.88 4.61
C TYR A 7 7.75 -14.08 3.38
N ALA A 8 7.75 -13.13 2.43
CA ALA A 8 6.95 -13.29 1.21
C ALA A 8 7.29 -14.58 0.46
N LYS A 9 8.57 -14.96 0.34
CA LYS A 9 8.98 -16.21 -0.33
C LYS A 9 8.34 -17.47 0.26
N THR A 10 8.12 -17.52 1.59
CA THR A 10 7.49 -18.68 2.22
C THR A 10 6.02 -18.83 1.81
N LEU A 11 5.40 -17.75 1.32
CA LEU A 11 4.02 -17.75 0.85
C LEU A 11 3.88 -18.30 -0.58
N LYS A 12 4.96 -18.29 -1.37
CA LYS A 12 4.96 -18.68 -2.79
C LYS A 12 4.51 -20.12 -3.02
N THR A 13 4.69 -20.99 -2.03
CA THR A 13 4.37 -22.42 -2.11
C THR A 13 2.97 -22.76 -1.59
N GLU A 14 2.22 -21.81 -1.04
CA GLU A 14 1.09 -22.12 -0.15
C GLU A 14 -0.32 -21.73 -0.64
N ALA A 15 -0.52 -21.02 -1.75
CA ALA A 15 -1.88 -20.81 -2.25
C ALA A 15 -1.93 -20.38 -3.73
N SER A 16 -3.00 -20.80 -4.42
CA SER A 16 -3.37 -20.35 -5.76
C SER A 16 -4.18 -19.04 -5.75
N ASP A 17 -4.63 -18.58 -4.57
CA ASP A 17 -5.48 -17.39 -4.40
C ASP A 17 -4.70 -16.21 -3.81
N VAL A 18 -4.72 -15.10 -4.54
CA VAL A 18 -4.07 -13.83 -4.18
C VAL A 18 -4.66 -13.22 -2.90
N ILE A 19 -5.95 -13.44 -2.61
CA ILE A 19 -6.60 -12.89 -1.42
C ILE A 19 -6.04 -13.54 -0.16
N GLU A 20 -5.84 -14.86 -0.16
CA GLU A 20 -5.28 -15.57 1.00
C GLU A 20 -3.84 -15.14 1.28
N ILE A 21 -3.03 -14.97 0.21
CA ILE A 21 -1.66 -14.45 0.32
C ILE A 21 -1.68 -13.03 0.88
N ALA A 22 -2.56 -12.17 0.38
CA ALA A 22 -2.68 -10.80 0.87
C ALA A 22 -3.09 -10.74 2.35
N LYS A 23 -3.98 -11.64 2.83
CA LYS A 23 -4.32 -11.75 4.26
C LYS A 23 -3.10 -12.09 5.11
N LYS A 24 -2.28 -13.05 4.67
CA LYS A 24 -1.04 -13.42 5.38
C LYS A 24 -0.04 -12.26 5.39
N ILE A 25 0.10 -11.54 4.28
CA ILE A 25 0.93 -10.32 4.20
C ILE A 25 0.41 -9.25 5.15
N GLN A 26 -0.88 -8.95 5.15
CA GLN A 26 -1.51 -7.97 6.04
C GLN A 26 -1.27 -8.33 7.50
N ALA A 27 -1.48 -9.59 7.89
CA ALA A 27 -1.23 -10.07 9.24
C ALA A 27 0.25 -9.92 9.64
N TYR A 28 1.17 -10.23 8.73
CA TYR A 28 2.60 -10.05 8.95
C TYR A 28 2.98 -8.58 9.13
N ILE A 29 2.51 -7.70 8.24
CA ILE A 29 2.71 -6.24 8.33
C ILE A 29 2.16 -5.73 9.66
N ASN A 30 0.89 -6.05 9.97
CA ASN A 30 0.25 -5.64 11.21
C ASN A 30 1.06 -6.11 12.41
N LYS A 31 1.53 -7.35 12.48
CA LYS A 31 2.34 -7.86 13.60
C LYS A 31 3.66 -7.11 13.78
N ASN A 32 4.31 -6.68 12.70
CA ASN A 32 5.66 -6.12 12.76
C ASN A 32 5.68 -4.58 12.89
N LEU A 33 4.59 -3.88 12.57
CA LEU A 33 4.52 -2.40 12.58
C LEU A 33 3.75 -1.82 13.79
N VAL A 34 3.49 -2.58 14.87
CA VAL A 34 2.65 -2.12 16.02
C VAL A 34 3.39 -1.23 17.03
N SER A 35 4.71 -1.31 17.15
CA SER A 35 5.45 -0.59 18.20
C SER A 35 6.04 0.71 17.69
N GLU A 36 5.72 1.85 18.30
CA GLU A 36 6.25 3.19 17.95
C GLU A 36 5.99 3.56 16.48
N VAL A 37 4.71 3.69 16.13
CA VAL A 37 4.28 4.04 14.77
C VAL A 37 4.86 5.39 14.39
N TYR A 38 5.82 5.39 13.46
CA TYR A 38 6.20 6.62 12.78
C TYR A 38 5.05 7.08 11.90
N HIS A 39 4.54 8.28 12.17
CA HIS A 39 3.49 8.90 11.37
C HIS A 39 4.16 9.85 10.38
N PRO A 40 4.03 9.63 9.07
CA PRO A 40 4.59 10.55 8.09
C PRO A 40 3.91 11.92 8.22
N CYS A 41 4.70 12.98 8.08
CA CYS A 41 4.26 14.37 8.13
C CYS A 41 3.55 14.81 6.84
N SER A 42 3.61 14.02 5.77
CA SER A 42 3.00 14.36 4.49
C SER A 42 2.60 13.13 3.66
N ILE A 43 1.71 13.38 2.70
CA ILE A 43 1.35 12.43 1.63
C ILE A 43 2.61 11.99 0.88
N LEU A 44 3.48 12.94 0.54
CA LEU A 44 4.70 12.64 -0.22
C LEU A 44 5.62 11.71 0.57
N GLU A 45 5.82 11.98 1.86
CA GLU A 45 6.60 11.07 2.72
C GLU A 45 5.95 9.69 2.82
N SER A 46 4.62 9.64 2.96
CA SER A 46 3.86 8.39 2.99
C SER A 46 4.03 7.56 1.70
N ARG A 47 4.05 8.19 0.52
CA ARG A 47 4.16 7.50 -0.78
C ARG A 47 5.61 7.19 -1.16
N PHE A 48 6.52 8.14 -0.97
CA PHE A 48 7.90 8.04 -1.48
C PHE A 48 8.90 7.45 -0.49
N THR A 49 8.50 7.15 0.76
CA THR A 49 9.37 6.37 1.65
C THR A 49 9.50 4.93 1.13
N PRO A 50 10.71 4.45 0.79
CA PRO A 50 10.92 3.09 0.31
C PRO A 50 10.44 2.05 1.32
N GLY A 51 9.92 0.90 0.85
CA GLY A 51 9.35 -0.13 1.73
C GLY A 51 10.32 -0.64 2.81
N GLU A 52 11.62 -0.68 2.51
CA GLU A 52 12.66 -1.07 3.46
C GLU A 52 12.78 -0.11 4.63
N ILE A 53 12.79 1.20 4.32
CA ILE A 53 12.88 2.26 5.30
C ILE A 53 11.58 2.33 6.11
N ALA A 54 10.43 2.26 5.43
CA ALA A 54 9.13 2.25 6.08
C ALA A 54 8.98 1.08 7.06
N PHE A 55 9.44 -0.13 6.67
CA PHE A 55 9.41 -1.30 7.54
C PHE A 55 10.37 -1.15 8.74
N ALA A 56 11.59 -0.64 8.52
CA ALA A 56 12.56 -0.41 9.58
C ALA A 56 12.09 0.64 10.60
N LEU A 57 11.41 1.69 10.13
CA LEU A 57 10.82 2.74 10.95
C LEU A 57 9.45 2.38 11.53
N LYS A 58 8.94 1.18 11.24
CA LYS A 58 7.60 0.74 11.65
C LYS A 58 6.48 1.72 11.23
N MET A 59 6.64 2.34 10.06
CA MET A 59 5.71 3.31 9.50
C MET A 59 4.43 2.61 9.01
N ARG A 60 3.27 3.00 9.54
CA ARG A 60 1.97 2.33 9.30
C ARG A 60 0.98 3.15 8.47
N SER A 61 1.46 4.12 7.68
CA SER A 61 0.58 4.85 6.78
C SER A 61 0.07 3.98 5.62
N CYS A 62 -1.04 4.36 5.00
CA CYS A 62 -1.55 3.65 3.81
C CYS A 62 -0.52 3.57 2.67
N GLY A 63 0.38 4.56 2.56
CA GLY A 63 1.46 4.56 1.57
C GLY A 63 2.59 3.60 1.91
N ALA A 64 3.02 3.58 3.17
CA ALA A 64 4.00 2.62 3.65
C ALA A 64 3.53 1.17 3.48
N VAL A 65 2.29 0.89 3.90
CA VAL A 65 1.68 -0.44 3.75
C VAL A 65 1.56 -0.82 2.26
N THR A 66 1.12 0.11 1.41
CA THR A 66 1.06 -0.08 -0.06
C THR A 66 2.44 -0.41 -0.64
N ASN A 67 3.49 0.32 -0.25
CA ASN A 67 4.86 0.06 -0.69
C ASN A 67 5.33 -1.33 -0.27
N ILE A 68 5.27 -1.65 1.03
CA ILE A 68 5.73 -2.93 1.57
C ILE A 68 4.97 -4.09 0.91
N ALA A 69 3.64 -4.02 0.86
CA ALA A 69 2.81 -5.07 0.26
C ALA A 69 3.08 -5.24 -1.24
N SER A 70 3.22 -4.14 -1.98
CA SER A 70 3.53 -4.20 -3.41
C SER A 70 4.88 -4.87 -3.67
N GLU A 71 5.91 -4.57 -2.88
CA GLU A 71 7.22 -5.20 -2.98
C GLU A 71 7.14 -6.70 -2.65
N MET A 72 6.43 -7.09 -1.58
CA MET A 72 6.25 -8.50 -1.19
C MET A 72 5.60 -9.33 -2.29
N LEU A 73 4.48 -8.83 -2.84
CA LEU A 73 3.73 -9.54 -3.88
C LEU A 73 4.49 -9.61 -5.21
N ARG A 74 5.15 -8.51 -5.61
CA ARG A 74 6.01 -8.51 -6.80
C ARG A 74 7.19 -9.48 -6.65
N HIS A 75 7.77 -9.56 -5.46
CA HIS A 75 8.89 -10.45 -5.19
C HIS A 75 8.56 -11.93 -5.39
N ILE A 76 7.29 -12.31 -5.16
CA ILE A 76 6.81 -13.68 -5.39
C ILE A 76 6.16 -13.89 -6.77
N GLY A 77 6.15 -12.86 -7.63
CA GLY A 77 5.79 -12.98 -9.04
C GLY A 77 4.43 -12.40 -9.43
N TYR A 78 3.70 -11.75 -8.53
CA TYR A 78 2.46 -11.07 -8.89
C TYR A 78 2.72 -9.74 -9.61
N LYS A 79 1.88 -9.41 -10.58
CA LYS A 79 1.80 -8.04 -11.08
C LYS A 79 0.97 -7.21 -10.11
N VAL A 80 1.55 -6.09 -9.68
CA VAL A 80 0.92 -5.20 -8.71
C VAL A 80 1.00 -3.77 -9.22
N LYS A 81 -0.11 -3.05 -9.10
CA LYS A 81 -0.15 -1.58 -9.20
C LYS A 81 -0.39 -0.99 -7.83
N LYS A 82 0.16 0.18 -7.60
CA LYS A 82 -0.16 1.06 -6.47
C LYS A 82 -1.27 2.00 -6.92
N VAL A 83 -2.20 2.31 -6.02
CA VAL A 83 -3.35 3.16 -6.32
C VAL A 83 -3.36 4.33 -5.35
N HIS A 84 -3.60 5.52 -5.89
CA HIS A 84 -3.94 6.71 -5.14
C HIS A 84 -5.42 7.06 -5.39
N GLY A 85 -6.14 7.41 -4.33
CA GLY A 85 -7.53 7.79 -4.43
C GLY A 85 -8.08 8.32 -3.12
N THR A 86 -9.40 8.22 -2.96
CA THR A 86 -10.12 8.71 -1.79
C THR A 86 -10.95 7.61 -1.15
N THR A 87 -11.26 7.79 0.13
CA THR A 87 -12.25 7.02 0.89
C THR A 87 -13.16 8.00 1.64
N PRO A 88 -14.28 7.55 2.22
CA PRO A 88 -15.10 8.42 3.08
C PRO A 88 -14.35 9.00 4.27
N ALA A 89 -13.29 8.32 4.73
CA ALA A 89 -12.49 8.73 5.88
C ALA A 89 -11.29 9.62 5.51
N SER A 90 -10.80 9.54 4.27
CA SER A 90 -9.63 10.31 3.84
C SER A 90 -9.71 10.71 2.36
N PRO A 91 -9.51 12.00 2.03
CA PRO A 91 -9.36 12.46 0.65
C PRO A 91 -8.01 12.07 0.03
N ASP A 92 -7.07 11.55 0.82
CA ASP A 92 -5.84 10.95 0.33
C ASP A 92 -5.64 9.56 0.93
N HIS A 93 -5.80 8.56 0.08
CA HIS A 93 -5.63 7.18 0.45
C HIS A 93 -4.85 6.41 -0.60
N ALA A 94 -4.26 5.30 -0.17
CA ALA A 94 -3.59 4.38 -1.07
C ALA A 94 -3.86 2.93 -0.72
N TRP A 95 -3.88 2.13 -1.78
CA TRP A 95 -4.05 0.69 -1.72
C TRP A 95 -3.36 0.06 -2.95
N ILE A 96 -3.47 -1.26 -3.10
CA ILE A 96 -2.90 -1.97 -4.24
C ILE A 96 -3.98 -2.58 -5.14
N LYS A 97 -3.63 -2.80 -6.41
CA LYS A 97 -4.31 -3.74 -7.30
C LYS A 97 -3.37 -4.87 -7.66
N VAL A 98 -3.85 -6.09 -7.61
CA VAL A 98 -3.06 -7.28 -7.96
C VAL A 98 -3.74 -8.04 -9.07
N GLU A 99 -2.99 -8.45 -10.09
CA GLU A 99 -3.51 -9.31 -11.16
C GLU A 99 -3.61 -10.76 -10.63
N ASP A 100 -4.83 -11.32 -10.60
CA ASP A 100 -5.09 -12.69 -10.17
C ASP A 100 -4.71 -13.71 -11.26
N GLY A 101 -4.87 -15.00 -10.95
CA GLY A 101 -4.62 -16.09 -11.91
C GLY A 101 -5.51 -16.06 -13.17
N ASN A 102 -6.62 -15.32 -13.13
CA ASN A 102 -7.54 -15.12 -14.25
C ASN A 102 -7.25 -13.83 -15.03
N LYS A 103 -6.12 -13.16 -14.76
CA LYS A 103 -5.74 -11.85 -15.35
C LYS A 103 -6.73 -10.73 -15.02
N LYS A 104 -7.45 -10.85 -13.90
CA LYS A 104 -8.33 -9.80 -13.37
C LYS A 104 -7.57 -9.01 -12.32
N TRP A 105 -7.75 -7.69 -12.34
CA TRP A 105 -7.23 -6.82 -11.29
C TRP A 105 -8.16 -6.86 -10.08
N VAL A 106 -7.61 -7.27 -8.94
CA VAL A 106 -8.28 -7.28 -7.65
C VAL A 106 -7.71 -6.14 -6.81
N SER A 107 -8.55 -5.19 -6.41
CA SER A 107 -8.15 -4.13 -5.50
C SER A 107 -8.12 -4.67 -4.07
N LEU A 108 -7.09 -4.31 -3.29
CA LEU A 108 -6.89 -4.74 -1.91
C LEU A 108 -6.28 -3.60 -1.10
N ASP A 109 -6.88 -3.28 0.05
CA ASP A 109 -6.41 -2.24 0.96
C ASP A 109 -5.93 -2.84 2.28
N LEU A 110 -4.66 -3.22 2.29
CA LEU A 110 -4.04 -3.88 3.44
C LEU A 110 -3.80 -2.94 4.63
N SER A 111 -4.09 -1.65 4.48
CA SER A 111 -3.98 -0.68 5.58
C SER A 111 -5.23 -0.62 6.46
N GLN A 112 -6.35 -1.14 5.97
CA GLN A 112 -7.62 -1.26 6.69
C GLN A 112 -7.71 -2.60 7.43
N GLU A 113 -8.70 -2.74 8.31
CA GLU A 113 -9.03 -4.03 8.94
C GLU A 113 -9.60 -5.00 7.89
N GLU A 114 -10.67 -4.60 7.21
CA GLU A 114 -11.33 -5.37 6.15
C GLU A 114 -10.80 -4.98 4.76
N MET A 115 -9.70 -5.63 4.32
CA MET A 115 -8.95 -5.21 3.12
C MET A 115 -9.69 -5.32 1.77
N THR A 116 -10.82 -6.04 1.72
CA THR A 116 -11.60 -6.26 0.49
C THR A 116 -12.83 -5.36 0.38
N ASP A 117 -13.22 -4.65 1.44
CA ASP A 117 -14.38 -3.76 1.40
C ASP A 117 -14.00 -2.38 0.82
N LEU A 118 -14.08 -2.29 -0.50
CA LEU A 118 -13.61 -1.14 -1.28
C LEU A 118 -14.76 -0.41 -1.98
N LYS A 119 -16.02 -0.66 -1.59
CA LYS A 119 -17.19 -0.13 -2.31
C LYS A 119 -17.25 1.40 -2.31
N SER A 120 -16.68 2.03 -1.30
CA SER A 120 -16.66 3.48 -1.13
C SER A 120 -15.34 4.13 -1.55
N HIS A 121 -14.34 3.33 -1.95
CA HIS A 121 -13.08 3.83 -2.46
C HIS A 121 -13.26 4.37 -3.87
N VAL A 122 -12.75 5.57 -4.11
CA VAL A 122 -12.74 6.19 -5.44
C VAL A 122 -11.30 6.31 -5.89
N GLU A 123 -10.96 5.57 -6.94
CA GLU A 123 -9.64 5.65 -7.55
C GLU A 123 -9.47 6.96 -8.32
N ILE A 124 -8.34 7.63 -8.07
CA ILE A 124 -7.92 8.80 -8.85
C ILE A 124 -6.88 8.39 -9.90
N ALA A 125 -5.90 7.58 -9.52
CA ALA A 125 -4.86 7.10 -10.42
C ALA A 125 -4.23 5.78 -9.92
N ASP A 126 -3.78 4.95 -10.86
CA ASP A 126 -2.95 3.77 -10.59
C ASP A 126 -1.60 3.86 -11.32
N CYS A 127 -0.57 3.22 -10.76
CA CYS A 127 0.80 3.27 -11.24
C CYS A 127 1.58 2.02 -10.85
N ALA A 128 2.69 1.74 -11.55
CA ALA A 128 3.66 0.78 -11.04
C ALA A 128 4.52 1.41 -9.94
N GLU A 129 5.07 2.60 -10.20
CA GLU A 129 5.83 3.38 -9.23
C GLU A 129 5.21 4.77 -9.05
N TRP A 130 5.34 5.34 -7.85
CA TRP A 130 4.64 6.59 -7.50
C TRP A 130 5.09 7.78 -8.36
N GLU A 131 6.33 7.72 -8.83
CA GLU A 131 6.94 8.69 -9.73
C GLU A 131 6.12 8.88 -11.01
N GLU A 132 5.41 7.85 -11.49
CA GLU A 132 4.54 7.93 -12.67
C GLU A 132 3.35 8.87 -12.48
N ILE A 133 2.91 9.07 -11.23
CA ILE A 133 1.78 9.93 -10.87
C ILE A 133 2.19 11.07 -9.93
N ASN A 134 3.48 11.43 -9.90
CA ASN A 134 4.01 12.43 -9.00
C ASN A 134 3.27 13.78 -9.10
N ASP A 135 2.91 14.22 -10.31
CA ASP A 135 2.16 15.46 -10.51
C ASP A 135 0.78 15.45 -9.84
N ILE A 136 0.12 14.29 -9.78
CA ILE A 136 -1.16 14.12 -9.09
C ILE A 136 -0.92 14.21 -7.58
N LEU A 137 0.06 13.48 -7.07
CA LEU A 137 0.40 13.46 -5.64
C LEU A 137 0.84 14.83 -5.13
N LEU A 138 1.63 15.57 -5.90
CA LEU A 138 2.05 16.95 -5.59
C LEU A 138 0.87 17.90 -5.52
N LYS A 139 -0.05 17.83 -6.50
CA LYS A 139 -1.28 18.65 -6.48
C LYS A 139 -2.14 18.36 -5.26
N THR A 140 -2.31 17.09 -4.90
CA THR A 140 -3.06 16.68 -3.69
C THR A 140 -2.37 17.19 -2.43
N HIS A 141 -1.04 17.05 -2.33
CA HIS A 141 -0.27 17.54 -1.19
C HIS A 141 -0.37 19.07 -1.00
N LEU A 142 -0.30 19.84 -2.08
CA LEU A 142 -0.41 21.30 -2.02
C LEU A 142 -1.80 21.77 -1.58
N ARG A 143 -2.88 21.10 -2.01
CA ARG A 143 -4.25 21.39 -1.55
C ARG A 143 -4.38 21.22 -0.04
N PHE A 144 -3.83 20.14 0.51
CA PHE A 144 -3.84 19.89 1.94
C PHE A 144 -3.11 20.98 2.74
N ILE A 145 -1.96 21.46 2.24
CA ILE A 145 -1.23 22.56 2.88
C ILE A 145 -2.01 23.88 2.82
N SER A 146 -2.74 24.16 1.73
CA SER A 146 -3.55 25.38 1.65
C SER A 146 -4.75 25.35 2.58
N GLU A 147 -5.43 24.20 2.71
CA GLU A 147 -6.65 24.06 3.52
C GLU A 147 -6.37 23.97 5.03
N SER A 148 -5.12 23.69 5.44
CA SER A 148 -4.71 23.62 6.86
C SER A 148 -4.24 24.95 7.44
N LYS A 149 -4.31 26.03 6.66
CA LYS A 149 -3.91 27.39 7.05
C LYS A 149 -5.10 28.33 7.33
N ASP A 150 -6.32 27.82 7.21
CA ASP A 150 -7.58 28.50 7.58
C ASP A 150 -8.12 27.97 8.91
#